data_AF-A0A9E4WZQ9-F1
#
_entry.id   AF-A0A9E4WZQ9-F1
#
_cell.length_a   1.000
_cell.length_b   1.000
_cell.length_c   1.000
_cell.angle_alpha   90.00
_cell.angle_beta   90.00
_cell.angle_gamma   90.00
#
_symmetry.space_group_name_H-M   'P 1'
#
loop_
_entity.id
_entity.type
_entity.pdbx_description
1 polymer ?
#
loop_
_entity_poly.entity_id
_entity_poly.type
_entity_poly.pdbx_seq_one_letter_code
_entity_poly.pdbx_strand_id
1 'polypeptide(L)' 'TFSDWHNGPRRQYVITLSGEVEIGLGDGSVHRFGPGHVNLVEDLTGQGHTTRSVGSVPRLSVTIPLGD' A
#
# COMPACT_ATOMS: atom_id res chain seq x y z
N THR A 1 -1.64 10.92 5.57
CA THR A 1 -2.37 10.08 6.55
C THR A 1 -1.57 8.84 6.84
N PHE A 2 -1.60 8.33 8.08
CA PHE A 2 -0.90 7.11 8.50
C PHE A 2 -1.92 6.06 8.93
N SER A 3 -1.69 4.82 8.51
CA SER A 3 -2.36 3.61 8.99
C SER A 3 -1.29 2.73 9.62
N ASP A 4 -1.46 2.42 10.90
CA ASP A 4 -0.59 1.50 11.64
C ASP A 4 -0.71 0.07 11.09
N TRP A 5 -0.01 -0.90 11.66
CA TRP A 5 0.03 -2.29 11.20
C TRP A 5 -1.36 -2.87 10.92
N HIS A 6 -1.56 -3.35 9.69
CA HIS A 6 -2.79 -3.99 9.26
C HIS A 6 -2.55 -4.96 8.09
N ASN A 7 -3.42 -5.96 7.99
CA ASN A 7 -3.50 -6.85 6.83
C ASN A 7 -4.34 -6.23 5.72
N GLY A 8 -4.18 -6.76 4.51
CA GLY A 8 -5.10 -6.46 3.42
C GLY A 8 -6.52 -6.99 3.73
N PRO A 9 -7.58 -6.26 3.37
CA PRO A 9 -8.95 -6.74 3.55
C PRO A 9 -9.32 -7.89 2.59
N ARG A 10 -8.57 -8.02 1.49
CA ARG A 10 -8.69 -9.05 0.45
C ARG A 10 -7.44 -9.01 -0.43
N ARG A 11 -7.25 -10.02 -1.28
CA ARG A 11 -6.24 -9.98 -2.34
C ARG A 11 -6.63 -8.92 -3.37
N GLN A 12 -5.76 -7.93 -3.59
CA GLN A 12 -6.07 -6.81 -4.49
C GLN A 12 -4.81 -6.11 -4.99
N TYR A 13 -4.90 -5.54 -6.18
CA TYR A 13 -3.90 -4.59 -6.66
C TYR A 13 -4.21 -3.19 -6.15
N VAL A 14 -3.17 -2.47 -5.74
CA VAL A 14 -3.22 -1.03 -5.45
C VAL A 14 -2.28 -0.32 -6.40
N ILE A 15 -2.86 0.48 -7.29
CA ILE A 15 -2.14 1.24 -8.32
C ILE A 15 -2.09 2.70 -7.88
N THR A 16 -0.88 3.25 -7.75
CA THR A 16 -0.72 4.67 -7.41
C THR A 16 -0.76 5.50 -8.70
N LEU A 17 -1.65 6.50 -8.75
CA LEU A 17 -1.85 7.38 -9.91
C LEU A 17 -1.24 8.78 -9.71
N SER A 18 -1.23 9.28 -8.48
CA SER A 18 -0.56 10.53 -8.09
C SER A 18 -0.07 10.44 -6.64
N GLY A 19 0.86 11.32 -6.28
CA GLY A 19 1.47 11.33 -4.95
C GLY A 19 2.26 10.07 -4.64
N GLU A 20 2.59 9.87 -3.37
CA GLU A 20 3.43 8.76 -2.92
C GLU A 20 2.84 8.05 -1.70
N VAL A 21 3.12 6.76 -1.62
CA VAL A 21 2.91 5.95 -0.42
C VAL A 21 4.22 5.38 0.07
N GLU A 22 4.39 5.41 1.38
CA GLU A 22 5.41 4.69 2.10
C GLU A 22 4.77 3.45 2.75
N ILE A 23 5.39 2.30 2.54
CA ILE A 23 4.99 1.00 3.08
C ILE A 23 6.11 0.48 3.97
N GLY A 24 5.82 0.26 5.25
CA GLY A 24 6.73 -0.36 6.20
C GLY A 24 6.45 -1.85 6.36
N LEU A 25 7.50 -2.67 6.31
CA LEU A 25 7.45 -4.13 6.40
C LEU A 25 8.03 -4.65 7.71
N GLY A 26 7.68 -5.89 8.06
CA GLY A 26 7.98 -6.49 9.36
C GLY A 26 9.46 -6.65 9.69
N ASP A 27 10.32 -6.65 8.67
CA ASP A 27 11.79 -6.66 8.79
C ASP A 27 12.38 -5.27 9.07
N GLY A 28 11.52 -4.24 9.21
CA GLY A 28 11.91 -2.85 9.42
C GLY A 28 12.24 -2.10 8.13
N SER A 29 12.19 -2.76 6.96
CA SER A 29 12.38 -2.08 5.69
C SER A 29 11.19 -1.16 5.37
N VAL A 30 11.50 -0.08 4.65
CA VAL A 30 10.53 0.93 4.26
C VAL A 30 10.70 1.24 2.78
N HIS A 31 9.62 1.11 2.02
CA HIS A 31 9.61 1.33 0.58
C HIS A 31 8.67 2.47 0.21
N ARG A 32 9.07 3.30 -0.75
CA ARG A 32 8.23 4.35 -1.30
C ARG A 32 7.84 4.05 -2.73
N PHE A 33 6.55 4.23 -3.00
CA PHE A 33 5.95 3.96 -4.30
C PHE A 33 5.18 5.19 -4.77
N GLY A 34 5.64 5.74 -5.90
CA GLY A 34 4.98 6.83 -6.61
C GLY A 34 4.10 6.35 -7.78
N PRO A 35 3.70 7.27 -8.67
CA PRO A 35 2.83 6.98 -9.80
C PRO A 35 3.35 5.86 -10.70
N GLY A 36 2.46 4.98 -11.16
CA GLY A 36 2.78 3.85 -12.04
C GLY A 36 3.20 2.56 -11.31
N HIS A 37 3.51 2.62 -10.02
CA HIS A 37 3.75 1.41 -9.23
C HIS A 37 2.44 0.67 -8.94
N VAL A 38 2.50 -0.66 -9.05
CA VAL A 38 1.41 -1.58 -8.76
C VAL A 38 1.84 -2.50 -7.62
N ASN A 39 1.14 -2.40 -6.49
CA ASN A 39 1.38 -3.25 -5.34
C ASN A 39 0.34 -4.36 -5.33
N LEU A 40 0.77 -5.62 -5.18
CA LEU A 40 -0.13 -6.71 -4.83
C LEU A 40 -0.22 -6.79 -3.30
N VAL A 41 -1.42 -6.58 -2.77
CA VAL A 41 -1.71 -6.78 -1.35
C VAL A 41 -2.32 -8.17 -1.20
N GLU A 42 -1.59 -9.08 -0.59
CA GLU A 42 -2.01 -10.48 -0.41
C GLU A 42 -1.79 -11.04 0.99
N ASP A 43 -1.13 -10.29 1.89
CA ASP A 43 -1.07 -10.66 3.29
C ASP A 43 -2.41 -10.37 3.98
N LEU A 44 -3.20 -11.44 4.20
CA LEU A 44 -4.52 -11.38 4.84
C LEU A 44 -4.53 -11.82 6.31
N THR A 45 -3.51 -12.55 6.75
CA THR A 45 -3.48 -13.21 8.08
C THR A 45 -2.12 -13.20 8.76
N GLY A 46 -1.09 -12.68 8.08
CA GLY A 46 0.27 -12.54 8.59
C GLY A 46 0.45 -11.25 9.39
N GLN A 47 1.67 -10.72 9.38
CA GLN A 47 2.02 -9.53 10.17
C GLN A 47 1.38 -8.24 9.63
N GLY A 48 1.06 -8.20 8.34
CA GLY A 48 0.58 -7.01 7.67
C GLY A 48 1.69 -6.02 7.33
N HIS A 49 1.31 -4.76 7.18
CA HIS A 49 2.20 -3.66 6.84
C HIS A 49 1.68 -2.35 7.46
N THR A 50 2.55 -1.34 7.53
CA THR A 50 2.12 0.05 7.77
C THR A 50 1.96 0.77 6.44
N THR A 51 1.09 1.78 6.40
CA THR A 51 0.89 2.61 5.20
C THR A 51 0.90 4.08 5.58
N ARG A 52 1.68 4.89 4.87
CA ARG A 52 1.70 6.34 5.05
C ARG A 52 1.65 7.06 3.70
N SER A 53 0.68 7.95 3.50
CA SER A 53 0.78 8.92 2.40
C SER A 53 1.85 9.96 2.75
N VAL A 54 2.82 10.16 1.86
CA VAL A 54 3.95 11.07 2.04
C VAL A 54 4.05 12.08 0.89
N GLY A 55 4.84 13.13 1.09
CA GLY A 55 5.03 14.21 0.10
C GLY A 55 3.94 15.29 0.14
N SER A 56 4.04 16.25 -0.78
CA SER A 56 3.14 17.40 -0.90
C SER A 56 2.02 17.22 -1.92
N VAL A 57 2.10 16.17 -2.76
CA VAL A 57 1.08 15.87 -3.78
C VAL A 57 0.06 14.88 -3.18
N PRO A 58 -1.25 15.17 -3.25
CA PRO A 58 -2.28 14.24 -2.79
C PRO A 58 -2.13 12.87 -3.45
N ARG A 59 -2.19 11.82 -2.63
CA ARG A 59 -2.13 10.45 -3.13
C ARG A 59 -3.49 10.04 -3.69
N LEU A 60 -3.51 9.75 -4.99
CA LEU A 60 -4.63 9.10 -5.67
C LEU A 60 -4.23 7.66 -6.00
N SER A 61 -5.09 6.70 -5.69
CA SER A 61 -4.88 5.30 -6.00
C SER A 61 -6.16 4.63 -6.46
N VAL A 62 -6.02 3.61 -7.31
CA VAL A 62 -7.10 2.70 -7.68
C VAL A 62 -6.82 1.35 -7.03
N THR A 63 -7.85 0.78 -6.44
CA THR A 63 -7.80 -0.57 -5.87
C THR A 63 -8.65 -1.50 -6.72
N ILE A 64 -8.04 -2.58 -7.20
CA ILE A 64 -8.70 -3.59 -8.04
C ILE A 64 -8.67 -4.90 -7.27
N PRO A 65 -9.81 -5.38 -6.73
CA PRO A 65 -9.92 -6.72 -6.18
C PRO A 65 -9.48 -7.76 -7.21
N LEU A 66 -8.70 -8.75 -6.77
CA LEU A 66 -8.52 -9.95 -7.58
C LEU A 66 -9.85 -10.72 -7.60
N GLY A 67 -10.22 -11.24 -8.76
CA GLY A 67 -11.29 -12.24 -8.86
C GLY A 67 -10.83 -13.54 -8.20
N ASP A 68 -11.78 -14.23 -7.57
CA ASP A 68 -11.55 -15.53 -6.92
C ASP A 68 -10.88 -16.53 -7.87
#